data_AF-A0A358NGM7-F1
#
_entry.id   AF-A0A358NGM7-F1
#
_cell.length_a   1.000
_cell.length_b   1.000
_cell.length_c   1.000
_cell.angle_alpha   90.00
_cell.angle_beta   90.00
_cell.angle_gamma   90.00
#
_symmetry.space_group_name_H-M   'P 1'
#
loop_
_entity.id
_entity.type
_entity.pdbx_description
1 polymer ?
#
loop_
_entity_poly.entity_id
_entity_poly.type
_entity_poly.pdbx_seq_one_letter_code
_entity_poly.pdbx_strand_id
1 'polypeptide(L)'
;MFTYPEAKDFVGSAFIRTVIYDMVGYENIKDLPADYDAVREVVMPAMDYLNEIKPYLWKEGKTYPKDSAQLDGLYQDGEVYIAMDYNANKALSKVNDGSWDLSTRTFVWENGTPFNTHYLAIASNAPNMENALKLIDAALSPAMQISKSDLEGWGDLPVLEYEKLSDADKSKLNEAMTPSEELKATILTYDELSEHKQPEIKADLVAIIEKVWEDVVLFEKQ
;
A
#
# COMPACT_ATOMS: atom_id res chain seq x y z
N MET A 1 -9.20 16.82 8.44
CA MET A 1 -10.15 15.70 8.56
C MET A 1 -9.49 14.44 8.02
N PHE A 2 -9.99 13.23 8.30
CA PHE A 2 -9.42 11.98 7.78
C PHE A 2 -10.46 11.23 6.92
N THR A 3 -10.03 10.42 5.95
CA THR A 3 -10.88 9.40 5.30
C THR A 3 -9.99 8.37 4.61
N TYR A 4 -10.59 7.30 4.10
CA TYR A 4 -9.94 6.24 3.34
C TYR A 4 -10.82 5.84 2.14
N PRO A 5 -10.26 5.28 1.05
CA PRO A 5 -11.06 4.88 -0.11
C PRO A 5 -12.04 3.74 0.22
N GLU A 6 -13.07 3.58 -0.60
CA GLU A 6 -13.99 2.44 -0.50
C GLU A 6 -13.27 1.08 -0.60
N ALA A 7 -13.87 0.03 -0.02
CA ALA A 7 -13.26 -1.31 -0.01
C ALA A 7 -12.97 -1.92 -1.39
N LYS A 8 -13.62 -1.43 -2.45
CA LYS A 8 -13.38 -1.90 -3.84
C LYS A 8 -12.10 -1.34 -4.43
N ASP A 9 -11.58 -0.25 -3.86
CA ASP A 9 -10.26 0.27 -4.19
C ASP A 9 -9.18 -0.56 -3.50
N PHE A 10 -8.09 -0.83 -4.21
CA PHE A 10 -7.00 -1.66 -3.71
C PHE A 10 -6.36 -1.11 -2.43
N VAL A 11 -6.18 0.20 -2.34
CA VAL A 11 -5.60 0.86 -1.15
C VAL A 11 -6.63 0.95 -0.03
N GLY A 12 -7.90 1.22 -0.34
CA GLY A 12 -9.01 1.16 0.61
C GLY A 12 -9.16 -0.22 1.26
N SER A 13 -9.13 -1.28 0.45
CA SER A 13 -9.12 -2.68 0.90
C SER A 13 -7.93 -2.98 1.82
N ALA A 14 -6.74 -2.46 1.51
CA ALA A 14 -5.57 -2.60 2.37
C ALA A 14 -5.73 -1.88 3.72
N PHE A 15 -6.25 -0.65 3.72
CA PHE A 15 -6.52 0.08 4.96
C PHE A 15 -7.48 -0.69 5.88
N ILE A 16 -8.57 -1.23 5.33
CA ILE A 16 -9.53 -2.04 6.10
C ILE A 16 -8.84 -3.27 6.69
N ARG A 17 -7.98 -3.94 5.92
CA ARG A 17 -7.21 -5.09 6.40
C ARG A 17 -6.20 -4.71 7.48
N THR A 18 -5.56 -3.54 7.39
CA THR A 18 -4.71 -3.02 8.47
C THR A 18 -5.52 -2.84 9.76
N VAL A 19 -6.73 -2.27 9.69
CA VAL A 19 -7.61 -2.15 10.86
C VAL A 19 -7.99 -3.52 11.43
N ILE A 20 -8.26 -4.51 10.58
CA ILE A 20 -8.52 -5.89 11.02
C ILE A 20 -7.28 -6.48 11.70
N TYR A 21 -6.08 -6.24 11.18
CA TYR A 21 -4.85 -6.75 11.79
C TYR A 21 -4.65 -6.16 13.20
N ASP A 22 -4.94 -4.87 13.40
CA ASP A 22 -4.86 -4.23 14.70
C ASP A 22 -5.93 -4.70 15.70
N MET A 23 -7.16 -4.84 15.25
CA MET A 23 -8.30 -5.13 16.12
C MET A 23 -8.47 -6.62 16.41
N VAL A 24 -8.12 -7.47 15.44
CA VAL A 24 -8.41 -8.91 15.44
C VAL A 24 -7.12 -9.74 15.39
N GLY A 25 -6.08 -9.27 14.70
CA GLY A 25 -4.82 -10.01 14.52
C GLY A 25 -4.83 -10.95 13.32
N TYR A 26 -3.73 -10.93 12.55
CA TYR A 26 -3.56 -11.74 11.33
C TYR A 26 -3.76 -13.26 11.55
N GLU A 27 -3.28 -13.79 12.68
CA GLU A 27 -3.37 -15.21 13.00
C GLU A 27 -4.81 -15.73 13.12
N ASN A 28 -5.75 -14.86 13.50
CA ASN A 28 -7.15 -15.22 13.66
C ASN A 28 -7.95 -15.25 12.34
N ILE A 29 -7.38 -14.67 11.27
CA ILE A 29 -8.08 -14.54 9.98
C ILE A 29 -7.46 -15.36 8.86
N LYS A 30 -6.14 -15.61 8.88
CA LYS A 30 -5.38 -16.16 7.74
C LYS A 30 -5.87 -17.53 7.24
N ASP A 31 -6.43 -18.33 8.16
CA ASP A 31 -6.86 -19.71 7.91
C ASP A 31 -8.38 -19.91 8.03
N LEU A 32 -9.14 -18.81 8.06
CA LEU A 32 -10.58 -18.90 7.98
C LEU A 32 -11.02 -19.58 6.67
N PRO A 33 -12.12 -20.34 6.70
CA PRO A 33 -12.77 -20.77 5.48
C PRO A 33 -13.25 -19.54 4.71
N ALA A 34 -13.25 -19.61 3.38
CA ALA A 34 -13.85 -18.61 2.51
C ALA A 34 -15.39 -18.70 2.57
N ASP A 35 -15.93 -18.41 3.74
CA ASP A 35 -17.34 -18.41 4.09
C ASP A 35 -17.71 -17.05 4.68
N TYR A 36 -18.80 -16.47 4.19
CA TYR A 36 -19.16 -15.09 4.53
C TYR A 36 -19.47 -14.92 6.02
N ASP A 37 -20.26 -15.83 6.59
CA ASP A 37 -20.71 -15.70 7.98
C ASP A 37 -19.53 -15.93 8.95
N ALA A 38 -18.67 -16.91 8.68
CA ALA A 38 -17.47 -17.17 9.46
C ALA A 38 -16.48 -15.99 9.44
N VAL A 39 -16.25 -15.39 8.27
CA VAL A 39 -15.38 -14.22 8.15
C VAL A 39 -16.01 -13.01 8.84
N ARG A 40 -17.30 -12.75 8.59
CA ARG A 40 -18.04 -11.64 9.18
C ARG A 40 -17.92 -11.67 10.70
N GLU A 41 -18.22 -12.81 11.33
CA GLU A 41 -18.15 -12.98 12.78
C GLU A 41 -16.78 -12.55 13.35
N VAL A 42 -15.69 -12.97 12.71
CA VAL A 42 -14.34 -12.69 13.18
C VAL A 42 -13.93 -11.23 12.95
N VAL A 43 -14.32 -10.61 11.83
CA VAL A 43 -13.91 -9.24 11.49
C VAL A 43 -14.85 -8.15 12.03
N MET A 44 -15.97 -8.51 12.67
CA MET A 44 -16.92 -7.56 13.24
C MET A 44 -16.27 -6.50 14.16
N PRO A 45 -15.30 -6.81 15.05
CA PRO A 45 -14.68 -5.79 15.88
C PRO A 45 -14.05 -4.64 15.08
N ALA A 46 -13.46 -4.94 13.91
CA ALA A 46 -12.92 -3.93 13.01
C ALA A 46 -14.03 -3.13 12.31
N MET A 47 -15.12 -3.79 11.91
CA MET A 47 -16.26 -3.13 11.27
C MET A 47 -16.99 -2.19 12.23
N ASP A 48 -17.15 -2.60 13.49
CA ASP A 48 -17.72 -1.78 14.56
C ASP A 48 -16.87 -0.53 14.81
N TYR A 49 -15.53 -0.68 14.85
CA TYR A 49 -14.62 0.45 14.95
C TYR A 49 -14.72 1.40 13.74
N LEU A 50 -14.73 0.88 12.52
CA LEU A 50 -14.89 1.69 11.30
C LEU A 50 -16.22 2.45 11.29
N ASN A 51 -17.26 1.87 11.86
CA ASN A 51 -18.55 2.50 12.07
C ASN A 51 -18.52 3.58 13.15
N GLU A 52 -17.83 3.35 14.28
CA GLU A 52 -17.67 4.29 15.37
C GLU A 52 -16.96 5.58 14.92
N ILE A 53 -15.94 5.47 14.05
CA ILE A 53 -15.15 6.64 13.63
C ILE A 53 -15.83 7.50 12.55
N LYS A 54 -16.93 7.05 11.93
CA LYS A 54 -17.63 7.77 10.84
C LYS A 54 -17.84 9.27 11.11
N PRO A 55 -18.28 9.73 12.30
CA PRO A 55 -18.48 11.16 12.56
C PRO A 55 -17.22 12.01 12.42
N TYR A 56 -16.04 11.41 12.48
CA TYR A 56 -14.74 12.07 12.34
C TYR A 56 -14.17 11.98 10.91
N LEU A 57 -14.82 11.20 10.04
CA LEU A 57 -14.40 11.04 8.65
C LEU A 57 -14.91 12.19 7.77
N TRP A 58 -14.26 12.37 6.62
CA TRP A 58 -14.72 13.28 5.58
C TRP A 58 -16.20 13.02 5.25
N LYS A 59 -16.98 14.11 5.20
CA LYS A 59 -18.45 14.06 5.06
C LYS A 59 -19.17 13.18 6.09
N GLU A 60 -18.62 13.07 7.30
CA GLU A 60 -19.18 12.26 8.40
C GLU A 60 -19.36 10.78 8.02
N GLY A 61 -18.51 10.26 7.13
CA GLY A 61 -18.57 8.86 6.68
C GLY A 61 -19.83 8.52 5.86
N LYS A 62 -20.57 9.53 5.37
CA LYS A 62 -21.73 9.35 4.46
C LYS A 62 -21.32 8.94 3.06
N THR A 63 -20.08 9.19 2.70
CA THR A 63 -19.45 8.81 1.44
C THR A 63 -17.95 8.67 1.65
N TYR A 64 -17.31 7.88 0.81
CA TYR A 64 -15.87 7.67 0.80
C TYR A 64 -15.33 8.02 -0.59
N PRO A 65 -14.03 8.32 -0.74
CA PRO A 65 -13.39 8.37 -2.04
C PRO A 65 -13.55 7.03 -2.75
N LYS A 66 -13.92 7.06 -4.03
CA LYS A 66 -14.08 5.87 -4.87
C LYS A 66 -12.75 5.10 -5.04
N ASP A 67 -11.64 5.83 -5.09
CA ASP A 67 -10.30 5.29 -5.31
C ASP A 67 -9.23 6.16 -4.64
N SER A 68 -8.00 5.64 -4.59
CA SER A 68 -6.84 6.35 -4.01
C SER A 68 -6.51 7.64 -4.76
N ALA A 69 -6.78 7.72 -6.06
CA ALA A 69 -6.56 8.95 -6.84
C ALA A 69 -7.52 10.07 -6.42
N GLN A 70 -8.78 9.74 -6.12
CA GLN A 70 -9.70 10.71 -5.55
C GLN A 70 -9.26 11.16 -4.15
N LEU A 71 -8.76 10.24 -3.31
CA LEU A 71 -8.21 10.61 -2.00
C LEU A 71 -7.00 11.54 -2.12
N ASP A 72 -6.10 11.29 -3.08
CA ASP A 72 -4.94 12.16 -3.36
C ASP A 72 -5.39 13.58 -3.74
N GLY A 73 -6.46 13.71 -4.52
CA GLY A 73 -7.07 15.01 -4.84
C GLY A 73 -7.59 15.74 -3.59
N LEU A 74 -8.30 15.03 -2.71
CA LEU A 74 -8.77 15.61 -1.44
C LEU A 74 -7.62 16.04 -0.53
N TYR A 75 -6.52 15.28 -0.51
CA TYR A 75 -5.31 15.63 0.24
C TYR A 75 -4.65 16.89 -0.34
N GLN A 76 -4.49 16.93 -1.67
CA GLN A 76 -3.94 18.07 -2.40
C GLN A 76 -4.75 19.36 -2.18
N ASP A 77 -6.08 19.25 -2.15
CA ASP A 77 -6.99 20.37 -1.88
C ASP A 77 -7.08 20.76 -0.39
N GLY A 78 -6.42 20.01 0.50
CA GLY A 78 -6.43 20.23 1.94
C GLY A 78 -7.76 19.84 2.63
N GLU A 79 -8.64 19.10 1.96
CA GLU A 79 -9.90 18.61 2.54
C GLU A 79 -9.64 17.50 3.58
N VAL A 80 -8.57 16.73 3.41
CA VAL A 80 -8.12 15.69 4.35
C VAL A 80 -6.63 15.81 4.68
N TYR A 81 -6.24 15.28 5.84
CA TYR A 81 -4.86 15.36 6.36
C TYR A 81 -4.00 14.15 6.03
N ILE A 82 -4.58 13.08 5.50
CA ILE A 82 -3.88 11.82 5.25
C ILE A 82 -4.29 11.31 3.87
N ALA A 83 -3.28 11.02 3.06
CA ALA A 83 -3.37 10.13 1.91
C ALA A 83 -2.62 8.84 2.23
N MET A 84 -2.85 7.79 1.43
CA MET A 84 -2.29 6.46 1.67
C MET A 84 -1.98 5.78 0.34
N ASP A 85 -1.00 4.87 0.33
CA ASP A 85 -0.60 4.13 -0.88
C ASP A 85 0.16 2.85 -0.51
N TYR A 86 0.34 1.98 -1.52
CA TYR A 86 1.28 0.87 -1.45
C TYR A 86 2.69 1.27 -1.90
N ASN A 87 2.82 2.30 -2.74
CA ASN A 87 4.11 2.86 -3.09
C ASN A 87 4.65 3.65 -1.89
N ALA A 88 5.67 3.08 -1.24
CA ALA A 88 6.34 3.67 -0.08
C ALA A 88 6.89 5.09 -0.33
N ASN A 89 7.15 5.44 -1.59
CA ASN A 89 7.78 6.69 -2.00
C ASN A 89 6.81 7.67 -2.67
N LYS A 90 5.48 7.42 -2.57
CA LYS A 90 4.47 8.32 -3.18
C LYS A 90 4.60 9.75 -2.68
N ALA A 91 4.67 9.94 -1.36
CA ALA A 91 4.73 11.27 -0.77
C ALA A 91 5.97 12.04 -1.26
N LEU A 92 7.14 11.40 -1.31
CA LEU A 92 8.34 11.98 -1.90
C LEU A 92 8.11 12.40 -3.35
N SER A 93 7.56 11.51 -4.18
CA SER A 93 7.31 11.78 -5.60
C SER A 93 6.36 12.98 -5.79
N LYS A 94 5.31 13.06 -4.98
CA LYS A 94 4.29 14.13 -5.03
C LYS A 94 4.78 15.47 -4.48
N VAL A 95 5.69 15.46 -3.52
CA VAL A 95 6.34 16.70 -3.08
C VAL A 95 7.35 17.16 -4.13
N ASN A 96 8.10 16.22 -4.71
CA ASN A 96 9.10 16.53 -5.73
C ASN A 96 8.49 17.10 -7.02
N ASP A 97 7.33 16.60 -7.45
CA ASP A 97 6.60 17.13 -8.61
C ASP A 97 5.76 18.40 -8.31
N GLY A 98 5.74 18.85 -7.06
CA GLY A 98 5.02 20.03 -6.60
C GLY A 98 3.51 19.86 -6.45
N SER A 99 2.98 18.64 -6.57
CA SER A 99 1.55 18.35 -6.35
C SER A 99 1.18 18.48 -4.87
N TRP A 100 2.08 18.10 -3.96
CA TRP A 100 1.87 18.12 -2.51
C TRP A 100 2.84 19.06 -1.81
N ASP A 101 2.46 19.55 -0.63
CA ASP A 101 3.24 20.52 0.14
C ASP A 101 4.48 19.88 0.79
N LEU A 102 5.59 20.63 0.87
CA LEU A 102 6.86 20.19 1.48
C LEU A 102 6.73 19.82 2.97
N SER A 103 5.67 20.26 3.65
CA SER A 103 5.33 19.84 5.01
C SER A 103 4.76 18.41 5.09
N THR A 104 4.49 17.74 3.97
CA THR A 104 4.07 16.33 3.94
C THR A 104 5.05 15.45 4.69
N ARG A 105 4.51 14.51 5.48
CA ARG A 105 5.30 13.52 6.23
C ARG A 105 4.76 12.13 5.97
N THR A 106 5.66 11.15 5.86
CA THR A 106 5.29 9.74 5.70
C THR A 106 5.43 9.02 7.04
N PHE A 107 4.52 8.08 7.29
CA PHE A 107 4.55 7.22 8.45
C PHE A 107 3.96 5.84 8.10
N VAL A 108 4.29 4.85 8.92
CA VAL A 108 3.72 3.51 8.90
C VAL A 108 3.15 3.20 10.29
N TRP A 109 2.20 2.27 10.37
CA TRP A 109 1.58 1.90 11.64
C TRP A 109 2.55 1.07 12.47
N GLU A 110 2.50 1.22 13.80
CA GLU A 110 3.39 0.52 14.74
C GLU A 110 3.25 -1.01 14.65
N ASN A 111 2.04 -1.51 14.48
CA ASN A 111 1.80 -2.94 14.24
C ASN A 111 2.03 -3.36 12.78
N GLY A 112 2.37 -2.42 11.90
CA GLY A 112 2.62 -2.66 10.49
C GLY A 112 1.39 -2.65 9.59
N THR A 113 1.65 -2.82 8.30
CA THR A 113 0.64 -2.78 7.23
C THR A 113 0.85 -3.94 6.25
N PRO A 114 -0.18 -4.33 5.46
CA PRO A 114 0.00 -5.32 4.41
C PRO A 114 1.15 -4.94 3.48
N PHE A 115 2.12 -5.84 3.33
CA PHE A 115 3.26 -5.67 2.44
C PHE A 115 3.16 -6.66 1.28
N ASN A 116 3.25 -6.16 0.05
CA ASN A 116 3.23 -7.00 -1.14
C ASN A 116 4.37 -6.69 -2.11
N THR A 117 4.44 -7.48 -3.16
CA THR A 117 5.45 -7.36 -4.21
C THR A 117 4.77 -7.58 -5.54
N HIS A 118 5.17 -6.82 -6.55
CA HIS A 118 4.70 -6.99 -7.91
C HIS A 118 5.53 -8.07 -8.62
N TYR A 119 4.86 -8.92 -9.42
CA TYR A 119 5.49 -10.03 -10.12
C TYR A 119 5.43 -9.83 -11.63
N LEU A 120 6.50 -10.20 -12.32
CA LEU A 120 6.49 -10.39 -13.77
C LEU A 120 6.14 -11.84 -14.09
N ALA A 121 5.15 -12.05 -14.96
CA ALA A 121 4.71 -13.37 -15.38
C ALA A 121 4.67 -13.47 -16.91
N ILE A 122 4.88 -14.68 -17.42
CA ILE A 122 4.71 -15.00 -18.85
C ILE A 122 3.44 -15.82 -18.99
N ALA A 123 2.49 -15.34 -19.79
CA ALA A 123 1.27 -16.08 -20.08
C ALA A 123 1.60 -17.42 -20.77
N SER A 124 0.86 -18.47 -20.43
CA SER A 124 1.11 -19.83 -20.97
C SER A 124 0.97 -19.92 -22.49
N ASN A 125 0.24 -18.98 -23.10
CA ASN A 125 0.05 -18.86 -24.54
C ASN A 125 0.91 -17.75 -25.18
N ALA A 126 1.94 -17.23 -24.49
CA ALA A 126 2.80 -16.20 -25.03
C ALA A 126 3.52 -16.69 -26.31
N PRO A 127 3.41 -15.96 -27.45
CA PRO A 127 3.96 -16.43 -28.72
C PRO A 127 5.48 -16.39 -28.77
N ASN A 128 6.13 -15.64 -27.86
CA ASN A 128 7.58 -15.40 -27.84
C ASN A 128 8.18 -15.59 -26.44
N MET A 129 8.17 -16.84 -25.95
CA MET A 129 8.69 -17.19 -24.61
C MET A 129 10.13 -16.73 -24.37
N GLU A 130 11.02 -16.96 -25.33
CA GLU A 130 12.44 -16.62 -25.19
C GLU A 130 12.68 -15.12 -25.00
N ASN A 131 11.97 -14.29 -25.76
CA ASN A 131 12.11 -12.84 -25.66
C ASN A 131 11.47 -12.30 -24.36
N ALA A 132 10.38 -12.90 -23.90
CA ALA A 132 9.78 -12.56 -22.62
C ALA A 132 10.73 -12.87 -21.45
N LEU A 133 11.43 -14.01 -21.49
CA LEU A 133 12.46 -14.35 -20.50
C LEU A 133 13.62 -13.35 -20.50
N LYS A 134 14.12 -12.96 -21.69
CA LYS A 134 15.18 -11.94 -21.80
C LYS A 134 14.76 -10.58 -21.24
N LEU A 135 13.51 -10.19 -21.42
CA LEU A 135 12.98 -8.95 -20.86
C LEU A 135 12.91 -9.01 -19.33
N ILE A 136 12.45 -10.14 -18.78
CA ILE A 136 12.38 -10.35 -17.32
C ILE A 136 13.80 -10.35 -16.73
N ASP A 137 14.75 -11.05 -17.34
CA ASP A 137 16.16 -11.06 -16.93
C ASP A 137 16.75 -9.64 -16.94
N ALA A 138 16.53 -8.89 -18.02
CA ALA A 138 16.95 -7.50 -18.11
C ALA A 138 16.32 -6.63 -17.02
N ALA A 139 15.01 -6.76 -16.77
CA ALA A 139 14.29 -6.02 -15.75
C ALA A 139 14.81 -6.31 -14.34
N LEU A 140 15.32 -7.52 -14.08
CA LEU A 140 15.92 -7.92 -12.80
C LEU A 140 17.41 -7.58 -12.68
N SER A 141 18.03 -7.04 -13.73
CA SER A 141 19.45 -6.65 -13.69
C SER A 141 19.70 -5.51 -12.68
N PRO A 142 20.90 -5.44 -12.07
CA PRO A 142 21.25 -4.36 -11.15
C PRO A 142 21.02 -2.96 -11.74
N ALA A 143 21.42 -2.75 -13.00
CA ALA A 143 21.26 -1.46 -13.66
C ALA A 143 19.79 -1.01 -13.77
N MET A 144 18.90 -1.92 -14.17
CA MET A 144 17.47 -1.61 -14.29
C MET A 144 16.80 -1.40 -12.93
N GLN A 145 17.16 -2.19 -11.93
CA GLN A 145 16.63 -2.06 -10.58
C GLN A 145 17.13 -0.77 -9.89
N ILE A 146 18.40 -0.39 -10.07
CA ILE A 146 18.91 0.91 -9.60
C ILE A 146 18.16 2.06 -10.27
N SER A 147 17.97 2.00 -11.59
CA SER A 147 17.20 3.01 -12.32
C SER A 147 15.73 3.08 -11.88
N LYS A 148 15.13 1.95 -11.51
CA LYS A 148 13.78 1.88 -10.96
C LYS A 148 13.70 2.56 -9.58
N SER A 149 14.73 2.39 -8.75
CA SER A 149 14.79 2.91 -7.38
C SER A 149 15.25 4.36 -7.27
N ASP A 150 15.64 4.97 -8.39
CA ASP A 150 15.96 6.39 -8.47
C ASP A 150 14.76 7.25 -8.06
N LEU A 151 14.91 7.95 -6.94
CA LEU A 151 13.89 8.81 -6.34
C LEU A 151 13.55 10.05 -7.20
N GLU A 152 14.40 10.44 -8.15
CA GLU A 152 14.09 11.49 -9.12
C GLU A 152 13.27 10.96 -10.32
N GLY A 153 13.20 9.63 -10.47
CA GLY A 153 12.52 8.93 -11.55
C GLY A 153 11.28 8.15 -11.09
N TRP A 154 11.32 6.82 -11.26
CA TRP A 154 10.21 5.95 -10.86
C TRP A 154 10.13 5.81 -9.32
N GLY A 155 11.27 5.76 -8.64
CA GLY A 155 11.34 5.77 -7.20
C GLY A 155 10.69 4.56 -6.51
N ASP A 156 10.64 3.39 -7.15
CA ASP A 156 10.05 2.18 -6.55
C ASP A 156 11.14 1.24 -6.00
N LEU A 157 10.83 0.51 -4.94
CA LEU A 157 11.81 -0.28 -4.20
C LEU A 157 12.41 -1.40 -5.08
N PRO A 158 13.71 -1.68 -4.95
CA PRO A 158 14.38 -2.72 -5.72
C PRO A 158 14.04 -4.10 -5.16
N VAL A 159 14.15 -5.14 -5.99
CA VAL A 159 14.02 -6.55 -5.57
C VAL A 159 15.38 -7.28 -5.52
N LEU A 160 16.47 -6.53 -5.51
CA LEU A 160 17.83 -7.06 -5.51
C LEU A 160 18.25 -7.56 -4.12
N GLU A 161 18.99 -8.65 -4.08
CA GLU A 161 19.75 -9.02 -2.87
C GLU A 161 20.99 -8.12 -2.75
N TYR A 162 20.94 -7.15 -1.83
CA TYR A 162 21.99 -6.14 -1.66
C TYR A 162 23.39 -6.74 -1.54
N GLU A 163 23.54 -7.83 -0.78
CA GLU A 163 24.85 -8.46 -0.56
C GLU A 163 25.47 -9.14 -1.79
N LYS A 164 24.67 -9.40 -2.84
CA LYS A 164 25.15 -9.97 -4.10
C LYS A 164 25.60 -8.90 -5.10
N LEU A 165 25.39 -7.61 -4.81
CA LEU A 165 25.78 -6.51 -5.68
C LEU A 165 27.28 -6.24 -5.62
N SER A 166 27.84 -5.75 -6.73
CA SER A 166 29.19 -5.19 -6.75
C SER A 166 29.26 -3.93 -5.88
N ASP A 167 30.44 -3.59 -5.35
CA ASP A 167 30.60 -2.36 -4.54
C ASP A 167 30.17 -1.09 -5.30
N ALA A 168 30.39 -1.07 -6.63
CA ALA A 168 29.96 0.03 -7.49
C ALA A 168 28.43 0.11 -7.58
N ASP A 169 27.75 -1.04 -7.71
CA ASP A 169 26.28 -1.08 -7.76
C ASP A 169 25.65 -0.79 -6.39
N LYS A 170 26.26 -1.26 -5.30
CA LYS A 170 25.86 -0.87 -3.93
C LYS A 170 25.90 0.64 -3.75
N SER A 171 27.00 1.28 -4.16
CA SER A 171 27.15 2.73 -4.09
C SER A 171 26.06 3.47 -4.88
N LYS A 172 25.81 3.05 -6.12
CA LYS A 172 24.78 3.65 -6.97
C LYS A 172 23.37 3.45 -6.43
N LEU A 173 23.08 2.26 -5.89
CA LEU A 173 21.77 1.98 -5.30
C LEU A 173 21.53 2.87 -4.08
N ASN A 174 22.52 2.99 -3.19
CA ASN A 174 22.42 3.85 -2.01
C ASN A 174 22.24 5.31 -2.40
N GLU A 175 22.96 5.80 -3.40
CA GLU A 175 22.79 7.15 -3.94
C GLU A 175 21.38 7.35 -4.49
N ALA A 176 20.90 6.45 -5.36
CA ALA A 176 19.58 6.50 -5.97
C ALA A 176 18.43 6.51 -4.94
N MET A 177 18.60 5.83 -3.81
CA MET A 177 17.60 5.69 -2.75
C MET A 177 17.76 6.70 -1.60
N THR A 178 18.75 7.59 -1.66
CA THR A 178 18.95 8.61 -0.61
C THR A 178 18.20 9.88 -0.99
N PRO A 179 17.15 10.28 -0.25
CA PRO A 179 16.46 11.54 -0.51
C PRO A 179 17.37 12.73 -0.18
N SER A 180 17.08 13.90 -0.76
CA SER A 180 17.66 15.15 -0.28
C SER A 180 17.21 15.43 1.17
N GLU A 181 17.98 16.23 1.92
CA GLU A 181 17.62 16.57 3.31
C GLU A 181 16.25 17.27 3.41
N GLU A 182 15.84 18.01 2.39
CA GLU A 182 14.52 18.66 2.33
C GLU A 182 13.37 17.64 2.18
N LEU A 183 13.60 16.55 1.47
CA LEU A 183 12.61 15.50 1.19
C LEU A 183 12.66 14.34 2.19
N LYS A 184 13.66 14.28 3.07
CA LYS A 184 13.89 13.15 4.00
C LYS A 184 12.67 12.78 4.84
N ALA A 185 11.81 13.73 5.16
CA ALA A 185 10.63 13.48 5.97
C ALA A 185 9.42 12.91 5.19
N THR A 186 9.53 12.84 3.86
CA THR A 186 8.48 12.35 2.92
C THR A 186 8.64 10.89 2.54
N ILE A 187 9.62 10.20 3.11
CA ILE A 187 9.96 8.81 2.79
C ILE A 187 10.41 8.10 4.07
N LEU A 188 10.18 6.78 4.11
CA LEU A 188 10.70 5.91 5.16
C LEU A 188 11.86 5.07 4.61
N THR A 189 12.80 4.72 5.46
CA THR A 189 13.89 3.82 5.09
C THR A 189 13.36 2.40 4.84
N TYR A 190 14.12 1.61 4.08
CA TYR A 190 13.78 0.21 3.85
C TYR A 190 13.66 -0.59 5.16
N ASP A 191 14.54 -0.33 6.13
CA ASP A 191 14.53 -1.02 7.42
C ASP A 191 13.26 -0.68 8.21
N GLU A 192 12.89 0.61 8.29
CA GLU A 192 11.62 1.03 8.91
C GLU A 192 10.42 0.36 8.24
N LEU A 193 10.37 0.33 6.92
CA LEU A 193 9.29 -0.36 6.19
C LEU A 193 9.32 -1.87 6.44
N SER A 194 10.51 -2.47 6.56
CA SER A 194 10.68 -3.91 6.72
C SER A 194 10.32 -4.42 8.10
N GLU A 195 10.54 -3.62 9.14
CA GLU A 195 10.13 -3.94 10.52
C GLU A 195 8.61 -3.92 10.69
N HIS A 196 7.91 -3.16 9.84
CA HIS A 196 6.46 -2.92 9.92
C HIS A 196 5.66 -3.67 8.84
N LYS A 197 6.15 -4.85 8.41
CA LYS A 197 5.46 -5.67 7.41
C LYS A 197 4.47 -6.62 8.07
N GLN A 198 3.23 -6.60 7.57
CA GLN A 198 2.26 -7.64 7.82
C GLN A 198 2.04 -8.47 6.55
N PRO A 199 1.86 -9.81 6.68
CA PRO A 199 1.58 -10.67 5.55
C PRO A 199 0.23 -10.34 4.90
N GLU A 200 0.11 -10.63 3.61
CA GLU A 200 -1.16 -10.57 2.88
C GLU A 200 -2.03 -11.81 3.22
N ILE A 201 -3.34 -11.62 3.33
CA ILE A 201 -4.31 -12.72 3.46
C ILE A 201 -4.69 -13.30 2.09
N LYS A 202 -5.31 -14.48 2.10
CA LYS A 202 -5.78 -15.17 0.89
C LYS A 202 -6.81 -14.32 0.13
N ALA A 203 -6.71 -14.30 -1.20
CA ALA A 203 -7.49 -13.40 -2.05
C ALA A 203 -9.02 -13.63 -1.98
N ASP A 204 -9.45 -14.86 -1.71
CA ASP A 204 -10.85 -15.20 -1.47
C ASP A 204 -11.39 -14.58 -0.18
N LEU A 205 -10.59 -14.56 0.89
CA LEU A 205 -10.91 -13.85 2.12
C LEU A 205 -10.96 -12.33 1.93
N VAL A 206 -10.07 -11.76 1.11
CA VAL A 206 -10.10 -10.32 0.77
C VAL A 206 -11.45 -9.93 0.19
N ALA A 207 -11.92 -10.65 -0.83
CA ALA A 207 -13.21 -10.36 -1.48
C ALA A 207 -14.39 -10.45 -0.49
N ILE A 208 -14.34 -11.40 0.45
CA ILE A 208 -15.37 -11.53 1.50
C ILE A 208 -15.29 -10.36 2.48
N ILE A 209 -14.09 -9.95 2.91
CA ILE A 209 -13.90 -8.79 3.81
C ILE A 209 -14.43 -7.50 3.17
N GLU A 210 -14.15 -7.29 1.88
CA GLU A 210 -14.67 -6.14 1.14
C GLU A 210 -16.20 -6.14 1.10
N LYS A 211 -16.81 -7.32 0.90
CA LYS A 211 -18.26 -7.49 0.94
C LYS A 211 -18.83 -7.22 2.33
N VAL A 212 -18.19 -7.72 3.39
CA VAL A 212 -18.59 -7.50 4.79
C VAL A 212 -18.53 -6.02 5.12
N TRP A 213 -17.45 -5.33 4.74
CA TRP A 213 -17.34 -3.88 4.92
C TRP A 213 -18.46 -3.15 4.20
N GLU A 214 -18.74 -3.49 2.94
CA GLU A 214 -19.83 -2.86 2.19
C GLU A 214 -21.19 -3.06 2.90
N ASP A 215 -21.49 -4.28 3.35
CA ASP A 215 -22.76 -4.56 4.03
C ASP A 215 -22.88 -3.88 5.39
N VAL A 216 -21.84 -3.92 6.21
CA VAL A 216 -21.87 -3.44 7.61
C VAL A 216 -21.57 -1.94 7.73
N VAL A 217 -20.72 -1.40 6.87
CA VAL A 217 -20.27 0.00 6.92
C VAL A 217 -21.04 0.89 5.96
N LEU A 218 -21.45 0.43 4.76
CA LEU A 218 -22.23 1.28 3.86
C LEU A 218 -23.75 1.11 3.99
N PHE A 219 -24.22 -0.12 4.18
CA PHE A 219 -25.65 -0.42 4.00
C PHE A 219 -26.42 -0.75 5.29
N GLU A 220 -25.75 -1.27 6.32
CA GLU A 220 -26.39 -1.54 7.59
C GLU A 220 -26.83 -0.21 8.23
N LYS A 221 -28.14 -0.04 8.40
CA LYS A 221 -28.70 1.14 9.05
C LYS A 221 -28.37 1.07 10.54
N GLN A 222 -27.52 1.99 10.98
CA GLN A 222 -27.27 2.27 12.40
C GLN A 222 -28.48 2.96 13.04
#